data_AF-A0A2I3HWI5-F1
#
_entry.id   AF-A0A2I3HWI5-F1
#
_cell.length_a   1.000
_cell.length_b   1.000
_cell.length_c   1.000
_cell.angle_alpha   90.00
_cell.angle_beta   90.00
_cell.angle_gamma   90.00
#
_symmetry.space_group_name_H-M   'P 1'
#
loop_
_entity.id
_entity.type
_entity.pdbx_description
1 polymer ?
#
loop_
_entity_poly.entity_id
_entity_poly.type
_entity_poly.pdbx_seq_one_letter_code
_entity_poly.pdbx_strand_id
1 'polypeptide(L)'
;MSALKALVSGCGRLLRGLLAGPAATSWSRLPARGFREVVEIQEGKTTIVEGRITATPKESPNPPNPSGQCPICRWNLKHKYNYDDVLLLSQFIRPHGGMLPRKITGLCREEHRKIEECVKMAHRAGT
;
A
#
# COMPACT_ATOMS: atom_id res chain seq x y z
N MET A 1 -47.10 55.31 -28.31
CA MET A 1 -47.91 54.15 -27.86
C MET A 1 -46.98 53.08 -27.35
N SER A 2 -47.22 52.69 -26.11
CA SER A 2 -46.47 51.74 -25.29
C SER A 2 -46.67 50.29 -25.75
N ALA A 3 -45.62 49.46 -25.66
CA ALA A 3 -45.65 48.05 -25.21
C ALA A 3 -44.27 47.41 -25.51
N LEU A 4 -43.44 47.04 -24.54
CA LEU A 4 -43.47 45.94 -23.55
C LEU A 4 -42.60 44.72 -23.97
N LYS A 5 -41.50 44.55 -23.24
CA LYS A 5 -40.86 43.29 -22.76
C LYS A 5 -40.43 42.19 -23.76
N ALA A 6 -39.15 41.82 -23.68
CA ALA A 6 -38.74 40.56 -23.02
C ALA A 6 -37.20 40.48 -22.88
N LEU A 7 -36.73 40.38 -21.63
CA LEU A 7 -35.40 39.93 -21.27
C LEU A 7 -35.38 38.40 -21.33
N VAL A 8 -34.50 37.82 -22.14
CA VAL A 8 -33.97 36.46 -21.89
C VAL A 8 -32.46 36.52 -22.09
N SER A 9 -31.79 36.83 -20.99
CA SER A 9 -30.41 36.43 -20.72
C SER A 9 -30.43 34.94 -20.41
N GLY A 10 -29.69 34.12 -21.17
CA GLY A 10 -29.69 32.68 -20.92
C GLY A 10 -28.71 31.88 -21.77
N CYS A 11 -27.73 31.31 -21.06
CA CYS A 11 -27.11 30.01 -21.37
C CYS A 11 -26.08 29.94 -22.51
N GLY A 12 -24.85 30.41 -22.22
CA GLY A 12 -23.68 30.23 -23.10
C GLY A 12 -22.45 29.59 -22.43
N ARG A 13 -22.56 28.99 -21.24
CA ARG A 13 -21.39 28.46 -20.50
C ARG A 13 -21.69 27.23 -19.63
N LEU A 14 -22.28 26.19 -20.17
CA LEU A 14 -22.31 24.89 -19.49
C LEU A 14 -22.25 23.79 -20.56
N LEU A 15 -21.04 23.43 -21.02
CA LEU A 15 -20.73 22.16 -21.70
C LEU A 15 -19.22 22.08 -22.05
N ARG A 16 -18.35 22.24 -21.05
CA ARG A 16 -16.91 21.88 -21.16
C ARG A 16 -16.43 21.16 -19.90
N GLY A 17 -17.16 20.14 -19.48
CA GLY A 17 -16.87 19.34 -18.29
C GLY A 17 -16.76 17.84 -18.54
N LEU A 18 -16.32 17.40 -19.72
CA LEU A 18 -16.42 15.99 -20.13
C LEU A 18 -15.17 15.44 -20.82
N LEU A 19 -13.97 15.87 -20.43
CA LEU A 19 -12.70 15.22 -20.81
C LEU A 19 -11.67 15.21 -19.66
N ALA A 20 -12.12 15.05 -18.41
CA ALA A 20 -11.22 14.52 -17.38
C ALA A 20 -11.31 12.99 -17.47
N GLY A 21 -10.31 12.37 -18.12
CA GLY A 21 -10.13 10.93 -18.11
C GLY A 21 -10.15 10.38 -16.67
N PRO A 22 -10.43 9.09 -16.47
CA PRO A 22 -10.61 8.53 -15.14
C PRO A 22 -9.35 8.85 -14.33
N ALA A 23 -9.51 9.69 -13.31
CA ALA A 23 -8.51 9.87 -12.28
C ALA A 23 -8.15 8.45 -11.86
N ALA A 24 -6.89 8.07 -12.10
CA ALA A 24 -6.35 6.79 -11.68
C ALA A 24 -6.93 6.54 -10.29
N THR A 25 -7.66 5.44 -10.14
CA THR A 25 -8.13 4.98 -8.85
C THR A 25 -6.88 4.76 -8.03
N SER A 26 -6.38 5.81 -7.40
CA SER A 26 -5.33 5.75 -6.41
C SER A 26 -6.02 5.00 -5.29
N TRP A 27 -5.83 3.70 -5.26
CA TRP A 27 -6.15 2.89 -4.10
C TRP A 27 -5.52 3.65 -2.96
N SER A 28 -6.37 4.26 -2.13
CA SER A 28 -5.97 5.11 -1.03
C SER A 28 -4.94 4.31 -0.26
N ARG A 29 -3.67 4.69 -0.38
CA ARG A 29 -2.60 4.08 0.40
C ARG A 29 -3.07 4.26 1.83
N LEU A 30 -3.37 3.14 2.50
CA LEU A 30 -3.69 3.20 3.92
C LEU A 30 -2.58 4.03 4.57
N PRO A 31 -2.90 5.05 5.39
CA PRO A 31 -1.88 5.85 6.02
C PRO A 31 -0.93 4.86 6.73
N ALA A 32 0.36 4.93 6.41
CA ALA A 32 1.33 4.03 7.00
C ALA A 32 1.35 4.28 8.51
N ARG A 33 0.71 3.41 9.29
CA ARG A 33 0.53 3.59 10.75
C ARG A 33 1.78 3.25 11.57
N GLY A 34 2.93 3.12 10.93
CA GLY A 34 4.14 2.67 11.60
C GLY A 34 4.09 1.18 11.98
N PHE A 35 5.20 0.65 12.47
CA PHE A 35 5.17 -0.55 13.30
C PHE A 35 4.73 -0.13 14.70
N ARG A 36 3.90 -0.94 15.35
CA ARG A 36 3.39 -0.65 16.69
C ARG A 36 3.59 -1.85 17.57
N GLU A 37 4.18 -1.60 18.73
CA GLU A 37 4.42 -2.59 19.77
C GLU A 37 3.44 -2.34 20.93
N VAL A 38 2.94 -3.43 21.51
CA VAL A 38 2.11 -3.37 22.71
C VAL A 38 3.01 -3.77 23.88
N VAL A 39 3.10 -2.90 24.88
CA VAL A 39 3.92 -3.11 26.07
C VAL A 39 2.97 -3.21 27.26
N GLU A 40 3.10 -4.29 28.03
CA GLU A 40 2.34 -4.52 29.25
C GLU A 40 3.26 -4.27 30.45
N ILE A 41 2.84 -3.40 31.36
CA ILE A 41 3.57 -3.04 32.58
C ILE A 41 2.64 -3.38 33.76
N GLN A 42 3.12 -4.21 34.68
CA GLN A 42 2.37 -4.59 35.89
C GLN A 42 2.92 -3.83 37.10
N GLU A 43 2.09 -2.96 37.68
CA GLU A 43 2.39 -2.23 38.91
C GLU A 43 1.47 -2.74 40.03
N GLY A 44 1.95 -3.72 40.79
CA GLY A 44 1.18 -4.36 41.85
C GLY A 44 -0.05 -5.12 41.32
N LYS A 45 -1.26 -4.57 41.56
CA LYS A 45 -2.54 -5.15 41.09
C LYS A 45 -3.07 -4.49 39.81
N THR A 46 -2.39 -3.47 39.29
CA THR A 46 -2.81 -2.72 38.10
C THR A 46 -1.97 -3.16 36.90
N THR A 47 -2.63 -3.48 35.78
CA THR A 47 -1.94 -3.75 34.50
C THR A 47 -2.14 -2.55 33.57
N ILE A 48 -1.04 -1.93 33.16
CA ILE A 48 -1.00 -0.81 32.23
C ILE A 48 -0.60 -1.36 30.86
N VAL A 49 -1.41 -1.09 29.83
CA VAL A 49 -1.16 -1.53 28.46
C VAL A 49 -0.90 -0.31 27.59
N GLU A 50 0.34 -0.16 27.11
CA GLU A 50 0.78 0.95 26.28
C GLU A 50 0.98 0.53 24.82
N GLY A 51 0.71 1.44 23.88
CA GLY A 51 1.03 1.25 22.47
C GLY A 51 2.17 2.17 22.04
N ARG A 52 3.35 1.62 21.72
CA ARG A 52 4.52 2.38 21.27
C ARG A 52 4.67 2.27 19.75
N ILE A 53 4.80 3.41 19.07
CA ILE A 53 5.08 3.44 17.63
C ILE A 53 6.59 3.36 17.44
N THR A 54 7.05 2.33 16.75
CA THR A 54 8.46 2.13 16.41
C THR A 54 8.75 2.66 15.01
N ALA A 55 10.03 2.98 14.77
CA ALA A 55 10.46 3.53 13.49
C ALA A 55 10.20 2.51 12.36
N THR A 56 9.55 2.97 11.29
CA THR A 56 9.39 2.15 10.08
C THR A 56 10.47 2.45 9.06
N PRO A 57 11.01 1.42 8.40
CA PRO A 57 11.87 1.62 7.25
C PRO A 57 11.08 2.33 6.15
N LYS A 58 11.71 3.34 5.54
CA LYS A 58 11.18 4.00 4.35
C LYS A 58 11.65 3.23 3.12
N GLU A 59 10.79 3.18 2.10
CA GLU A 59 11.19 2.66 0.79
C GLU A 59 12.34 3.51 0.25
N SER A 60 13.30 2.86 -0.42
CA SER A 60 14.41 3.54 -1.06
C SER A 60 13.90 4.54 -2.11
N PRO A 61 14.54 5.73 -2.19
CA PRO A 61 14.15 6.72 -3.18
C PRO A 61 14.46 6.23 -4.59
N ASN A 62 13.68 6.69 -5.57
CA ASN A 62 13.86 6.46 -7.02
C ASN A 62 13.77 4.99 -7.47
N PRO A 63 12.56 4.41 -7.53
CA PRO A 63 12.39 3.08 -8.09
C PRO A 63 12.74 3.04 -9.59
N PRO A 64 13.31 1.92 -10.10
CA PRO A 64 13.61 1.74 -11.52
C PRO A 64 12.40 1.88 -12.44
N ASN A 65 11.21 1.47 -11.98
CA ASN A 65 9.96 1.58 -12.73
C ASN A 65 8.87 2.23 -11.86
N PRO A 66 8.72 3.57 -11.89
CA PRO A 66 7.75 4.28 -11.05
C PRO A 66 6.29 3.94 -11.40
N SER A 67 6.02 3.47 -12.62
CA SER A 67 4.68 3.08 -13.09
C SER A 67 4.19 1.74 -12.51
N GLY A 68 5.09 0.97 -11.88
CA GLY A 68 4.77 -0.30 -11.25
C GLY A 68 3.77 -0.16 -10.09
N GLN A 69 2.68 -0.92 -10.17
CA GLN A 69 1.61 -0.92 -9.16
C GLN A 69 1.99 -1.68 -7.89
N CYS A 70 2.79 -2.75 -8.02
CA CYS A 70 3.26 -3.57 -6.92
C CYS A 70 4.75 -3.31 -6.65
N PRO A 71 5.26 -3.45 -5.40
CA PRO A 71 6.68 -3.27 -5.09
C PRO A 71 7.61 -4.10 -5.99
N ILE A 72 7.33 -5.40 -6.16
CA ILE A 72 8.12 -6.29 -7.03
C ILE A 72 8.15 -5.81 -8.49
N CYS A 73 7.01 -5.33 -8.98
CA CYS A 73 6.83 -4.82 -10.34
C CYS A 73 7.61 -3.51 -10.54
N ARG A 74 7.53 -2.63 -9.54
CA ARG A 74 8.19 -1.32 -9.49
C ARG A 74 9.72 -1.44 -9.46
N TRP A 75 10.22 -2.49 -8.82
CA TRP A 75 11.64 -2.80 -8.74
C TRP A 75 12.13 -3.74 -9.86
N ASN A 76 11.28 -4.07 -10.85
CA ASN A 76 11.61 -4.96 -11.98
C ASN A 76 12.14 -6.34 -11.53
N LEU A 77 11.65 -6.84 -10.40
CA LEU A 77 12.04 -8.13 -9.80
C LEU A 77 11.10 -9.27 -10.22
N LYS A 78 10.06 -9.00 -11.03
CA LYS A 78 9.15 -10.04 -11.51
C LYS A 78 9.94 -11.14 -12.23
N HIS A 79 9.78 -12.39 -11.79
CA HIS A 79 10.51 -13.58 -12.30
C HIS A 79 12.03 -13.60 -12.07
N LYS A 80 12.55 -12.75 -11.17
CA LYS A 80 14.00 -12.68 -10.88
C LYS A 80 14.37 -13.07 -9.44
N TYR A 81 13.38 -13.44 -8.64
CA TYR A 81 13.60 -13.88 -7.26
C TYR A 81 13.18 -15.33 -7.09
N ASN A 82 13.76 -15.99 -6.10
CA ASN A 82 13.53 -17.37 -5.75
C ASN A 82 13.54 -17.56 -4.21
N TYR A 83 13.38 -18.79 -3.71
CA TYR A 83 13.21 -19.07 -2.27
C TYR A 83 14.47 -18.85 -1.43
N ASP A 84 15.63 -18.80 -2.08
CA ASP A 84 16.96 -18.52 -1.53
C ASP A 84 17.21 -17.03 -1.29
N ASP A 85 16.40 -16.14 -1.88
CA ASP A 85 16.54 -14.69 -1.73
C ASP A 85 15.97 -14.18 -0.39
N VAL A 86 16.58 -14.60 0.72
CA VAL A 86 16.14 -14.29 2.09
C VAL A 86 16.07 -12.77 2.34
N LEU A 87 16.95 -11.97 1.72
CA LEU A 87 16.93 -10.51 1.84
C LEU A 87 15.67 -9.87 1.25
N LEU A 88 15.09 -10.47 0.21
CA LEU A 88 13.83 -10.00 -0.35
C LEU A 88 12.63 -10.54 0.45
N LEU A 89 12.65 -11.84 0.77
CA LEU A 89 11.53 -12.50 1.45
C LEU A 89 11.32 -11.96 2.87
N SER A 90 12.42 -11.68 3.60
CA SER A 90 12.39 -11.13 4.96
C SER A 90 11.61 -9.81 5.09
N GLN A 91 11.49 -9.04 4.01
CA GLN A 91 10.76 -7.77 3.99
C GLN A 91 9.24 -7.96 4.06
N PHE A 92 8.73 -9.14 3.70
CA PHE A 92 7.30 -9.44 3.62
C PHE A 92 6.79 -10.37 4.74
N ILE A 93 7.66 -10.75 5.69
CA ILE A 93 7.33 -11.62 6.81
C ILE A 93 7.29 -10.86 8.14
N ARG A 94 6.59 -11.43 9.12
CA ARG A 94 6.59 -11.01 10.52
C ARG A 94 7.82 -11.55 11.23
N PRO A 95 8.19 -10.99 12.40
CA PRO A 95 9.29 -11.53 13.22
C PRO A 95 9.14 -13.01 13.59
N HIS A 96 7.91 -13.52 13.67
CA HIS A 96 7.62 -14.94 13.95
C HIS A 96 7.49 -15.81 12.69
N GLY A 97 7.94 -15.34 11.52
CA GLY A 97 7.94 -16.11 10.27
C GLY A 97 6.62 -16.12 9.49
N GLY A 98 5.52 -15.59 10.06
CA GLY A 98 4.23 -15.50 9.38
C GLY A 98 4.21 -14.44 8.28
N MET A 99 3.56 -14.72 7.15
CA MET A 99 3.45 -13.78 6.02
C MET A 99 2.61 -12.53 6.36
N LEU A 100 3.00 -11.35 5.87
CA LEU A 100 2.23 -10.12 6.03
C LEU A 100 1.00 -10.08 5.09
N PRO A 101 -0.12 -9.45 5.48
CA PRO A 101 -1.31 -9.38 4.62
C PRO A 101 -1.08 -8.62 3.31
N ARG A 102 -1.69 -9.07 2.20
CA ARG A 102 -1.59 -8.42 0.88
C ARG A 102 -1.97 -6.92 0.88
N LYS A 103 -2.99 -6.56 1.66
CA LYS A 103 -3.46 -5.16 1.76
C LYS A 103 -2.41 -4.23 2.37
N ILE A 104 -1.49 -4.77 3.17
CA ILE A 104 -0.41 -4.02 3.82
C ILE A 104 0.84 -4.03 2.94
N THR A 105 1.22 -5.18 2.39
CA THR A 105 2.41 -5.32 1.53
C THR A 105 2.27 -4.60 0.18
N GLY A 106 1.04 -4.41 -0.32
CA GLY A 106 0.82 -3.76 -1.61
C GLY A 106 1.18 -4.63 -2.82
N LEU A 107 1.40 -5.94 -2.60
CA LEU A 107 1.70 -6.89 -3.67
C LEU A 107 0.46 -7.18 -4.53
N CYS A 108 0.68 -7.43 -5.83
CA CYS A 108 -0.38 -7.96 -6.67
C CYS A 108 -0.69 -9.42 -6.27
N ARG A 109 -1.85 -9.93 -6.70
CA ARG A 109 -2.33 -11.26 -6.28
C ARG A 109 -1.37 -12.38 -6.68
N GLU A 110 -0.77 -12.28 -7.86
CA GLU A 110 0.19 -13.26 -8.39
C GLU A 110 1.45 -13.29 -7.53
N GLU A 111 2.11 -12.14 -7.36
CA GLU A 111 3.37 -12.06 -6.62
C GLU A 111 3.18 -12.35 -5.13
N HIS A 112 2.03 -12.01 -4.55
CA HIS A 112 1.73 -12.37 -3.16
C HIS A 112 1.69 -13.89 -2.95
N ARG A 113 1.11 -14.65 -3.88
CA ARG A 113 1.06 -16.12 -3.82
C ARG A 113 2.45 -16.74 -4.00
N LYS A 114 3.22 -16.24 -4.97
CA LYS A 114 4.59 -16.70 -5.21
C LYS A 114 5.49 -16.47 -3.99
N ILE A 115 5.43 -15.27 -3.40
CA ILE A 115 6.21 -14.97 -2.20
C ILE A 115 5.76 -15.85 -1.03
N GLU A 116 4.46 -16.09 -0.87
CA GLU A 116 3.97 -17.01 0.16
C GLU A 116 4.53 -18.43 0.00
N GLU A 117 4.60 -18.94 -1.23
CA GLU A 117 5.23 -20.24 -1.54
C GLU A 117 6.73 -20.22 -1.28
N CYS A 118 7.44 -19.18 -1.73
CA CYS A 118 8.87 -19.01 -1.50
C CYS A 118 9.19 -18.97 0.00
N VAL A 119 8.41 -18.25 0.80
CA VAL A 119 8.55 -18.19 2.27
C VAL A 119 8.33 -19.57 2.90
N LYS A 120 7.32 -20.33 2.45
CA LYS A 120 7.10 -21.70 2.94
C LYS A 120 8.27 -22.62 2.59
N MET A 121 8.86 -22.46 1.41
CA MET A 121 10.05 -23.22 1.00
C MET A 121 11.27 -22.84 1.82
N ALA A 122 11.52 -21.53 2.04
CA ALA A 122 12.61 -21.03 2.86
C ALA A 122 12.56 -21.57 4.30
N HIS A 123 11.38 -21.49 4.94
CA HIS A 123 11.19 -22.06 6.29
C HIS A 123 11.45 -23.56 6.35
N ARG A 124 11.11 -24.33 5.30
CA ARG A 124 11.39 -25.76 5.22
C ARG A 124 12.87 -26.06 4.96
N ALA A 125 13.55 -25.19 4.23
CA ALA A 125 14.98 -25.29 3.98
C ALA A 125 15.82 -24.90 5.19
N GLY A 126 15.22 -24.26 6.21
CA GLY A 126 15.92 -23.80 7.41
C GLY A 126 16.69 -22.48 7.19
N THR A 127 16.30 -21.71 6.17
CA THR A 127 16.87 -20.41 5.80
C THR A 127 15.99 -19.26 6.27
#